data_AF-A0A640KQY5-F1
#
_entry.id   AF-A0A640KQY5-F1
#
_cell.length_a   1.000
_cell.length_b   1.000
_cell.length_c   1.000
_cell.angle_alpha   90.00
_cell.angle_beta   90.00
_cell.angle_gamma   90.00
#
_symmetry.space_group_name_H-M   'P 1'
#
loop_
_entity.id
_entity.type
_entity.pdbx_description
1 polymer ?
#
loop_
_entity_poly.entity_id
_entity_poly.type
_entity_poly.pdbx_seq_one_letter_code
_entity_poly.pdbx_strand_id
1 'polypeptide(L)'
;MAGSTSPSSSAVPQTLIEKLLSVRGASTQRQVLIKEDDIRAVLEAVREIFMSQPMLLEIRPPVRVCGDTHGQYYDLLRIYEKCGFPPYSNYLFLGDYVDRGKHSVETIILQFCYKIVYRENFFLLRGNHECASINRCMAFLMMSSGGITSSCSRRSRMCSTRCLCAA
;
A
#
# COMPACT_ATOMS: atom_id res chain seq x y z
N MET A 1 7.86 19.37 28.79
CA MET A 1 9.08 19.43 27.96
C MET A 1 8.72 18.94 26.58
N ALA A 2 8.62 19.86 25.62
CA ALA A 2 8.32 19.55 24.23
C ALA A 2 9.57 18.95 23.58
N GLY A 3 9.49 17.69 23.16
CA GLY A 3 10.54 17.01 22.42
C GLY A 3 10.58 17.55 20.99
N SER A 4 11.69 18.19 20.65
CA SER A 4 12.08 18.53 19.28
C SER A 4 12.33 17.25 18.48
N THR A 5 11.38 16.83 17.64
CA THR A 5 11.63 15.83 16.61
C THR A 5 11.99 16.53 15.30
N SER A 6 13.18 16.25 14.80
CA SER A 6 13.62 16.48 13.42
C SER A 6 12.55 16.05 12.40
N PRO A 7 12.57 16.52 11.15
CA PRO A 7 11.70 15.99 10.11
C PRO A 7 12.20 14.58 9.76
N SER A 8 11.81 13.61 10.57
CA SER A 8 12.06 12.19 10.37
C SER A 8 11.27 11.70 9.16
N SER A 9 11.81 10.72 8.44
CA SER A 9 11.25 10.04 7.26
C SER A 9 9.77 9.59 7.36
N SER A 10 9.14 9.70 8.52
CA SER A 10 7.72 9.49 8.81
C SER A 10 6.79 10.65 8.41
N ALA A 11 7.30 11.85 8.07
CA ALA A 11 6.45 13.00 7.75
C ALA A 11 5.70 12.87 6.41
N VAL A 12 6.34 12.26 5.41
CA VAL A 12 5.76 12.07 4.07
C VAL A 12 4.50 11.20 4.09
N PRO A 13 4.49 9.97 4.67
CA PRO A 13 3.29 9.15 4.69
C PRO A 13 2.13 9.79 5.48
N GLN A 14 2.42 10.55 6.54
CA GLN A 14 1.38 11.25 7.31
C GLN A 14 0.70 12.35 6.50
N THR A 15 1.48 13.20 5.82
CA THR A 15 0.93 14.26 4.96
C THR A 15 0.15 13.68 3.77
N LEU A 16 0.59 12.55 3.22
CA LEU A 16 -0.16 11.82 2.19
C LEU A 16 -1.49 11.27 2.70
N ILE A 17 -1.53 10.71 3.92
CA ILE A 17 -2.78 10.24 4.53
C ILE A 17 -3.76 11.40 4.66
N GLU A 18 -3.34 12.53 5.22
CA GLU A 18 -4.21 13.71 5.36
C GLU A 18 -4.75 14.19 4.00
N LYS A 19 -3.88 14.25 2.99
CA LYS A 19 -4.25 14.62 1.62
C LYS A 19 -5.26 13.66 1.02
N LEU A 20 -5.06 12.35 1.17
CA LEU A 20 -5.95 11.31 0.65
C LEU A 20 -7.30 11.34 1.38
N LEU A 21 -7.28 11.54 2.70
CA LEU A 21 -8.47 11.66 3.53
C LEU A 21 -9.23 12.97 3.35
N SER A 22 -8.63 14.01 2.75
CA SER A 22 -9.32 15.28 2.46
C SER A 22 -10.47 15.14 1.46
N VAL A 23 -10.48 14.07 0.67
CA VAL A 23 -11.52 13.80 -0.34
C VAL A 23 -12.77 13.12 0.25
N ARG A 24 -12.74 12.79 1.56
CA ARG A 24 -13.90 12.28 2.28
C ARG A 24 -15.07 13.25 2.18
N GLY A 25 -16.27 12.74 1.89
CA GLY A 25 -17.50 13.53 1.78
C GLY A 25 -17.66 14.34 0.48
N ALA A 26 -16.73 14.28 -0.46
CA ALA A 26 -16.94 14.86 -1.79
C ALA A 26 -18.10 14.15 -2.51
N SER A 27 -19.06 14.91 -3.02
CA SER A 27 -20.21 14.39 -3.78
C SER A 27 -19.83 13.72 -5.10
N THR A 28 -18.61 14.00 -5.60
CA THR A 28 -18.07 13.43 -6.84
C THR A 28 -16.74 12.76 -6.55
N GLN A 29 -16.53 11.59 -7.17
CA GLN A 29 -15.26 10.87 -7.11
C GLN A 29 -14.17 11.68 -7.83
N ARG A 30 -13.29 12.33 -7.05
CA ARG A 30 -12.11 13.04 -7.53
C ARG A 30 -10.87 12.15 -7.44
N GLN A 31 -9.98 12.27 -8.42
CA GLN A 31 -8.64 11.70 -8.35
C GLN A 31 -7.74 12.59 -7.50
N VAL A 32 -6.92 11.97 -6.65
CA VAL A 32 -5.92 12.69 -5.87
C VAL A 32 -4.63 12.70 -6.65
N LEU A 33 -4.10 13.88 -6.96
CA LEU A 33 -2.79 13.99 -7.56
C LEU A 33 -1.71 13.67 -6.52
N ILE A 34 -1.01 12.55 -6.69
CA ILE A 34 0.12 12.14 -5.86
C ILE A 34 1.40 12.34 -6.70
N LYS A 35 2.43 12.96 -6.12
CA LYS A 35 3.70 13.14 -6.83
C LYS A 35 4.44 11.81 -6.93
N GLU A 36 5.17 11.60 -8.02
CA GLU A 36 5.94 10.37 -8.22
C GLU A 36 7.02 10.16 -7.15
N ASP A 37 7.66 11.24 -6.69
CA ASP A 37 8.67 11.17 -5.63
C ASP A 37 8.08 10.72 -4.29
N ASP A 38 6.88 11.21 -3.96
CA ASP A 38 6.15 10.81 -2.76
C ASP A 38 5.78 9.31 -2.82
N ILE A 39 5.35 8.84 -4.00
CA ILE A 39 5.07 7.42 -4.23
C ILE A 39 6.35 6.61 -4.02
N ARG A 40 7.46 6.98 -4.68
CA ARG A 40 8.73 6.26 -4.59
C ARG A 40 9.19 6.13 -3.13
N ALA A 41 9.14 7.22 -2.36
CA ALA A 41 9.51 7.23 -0.95
C ALA A 41 8.66 6.27 -0.11
N VAL A 42 7.34 6.25 -0.34
CA VAL A 42 6.42 5.32 0.35
C VAL A 42 6.73 3.87 -0.01
N LEU A 43 7.02 3.59 -1.28
CA LEU A 43 7.32 2.24 -1.76
C LEU A 43 8.62 1.68 -1.19
N GLU A 44 9.66 2.50 -1.12
CA GLU A 44 10.94 2.12 -0.51
C GLU A 44 10.76 1.83 0.99
N ALA A 45 10.05 2.70 1.71
CA ALA A 45 9.79 2.52 3.14
C ALA A 45 8.92 1.28 3.44
N VAL A 46 7.87 1.03 2.65
CA VAL A 46 7.03 -0.17 2.81
C VAL A 46 7.81 -1.45 2.54
N ARG A 47 8.66 -1.45 1.50
CA ARG A 47 9.48 -2.62 1.16
C ARG A 47 10.37 -3.04 2.33
N GLU A 48 11.02 -2.09 3.00
CA GLU A 48 11.84 -2.37 4.18
C GLU A 48 11.04 -2.99 5.32
N ILE A 49 9.81 -2.52 5.52
CA ILE A 49 8.90 -3.05 6.56
C ILE A 49 8.55 -4.49 6.26
N PHE A 50 8.11 -4.79 5.03
CA PHE A 50 7.74 -6.15 4.72
C PHE A 50 8.93 -7.11 4.75
N MET A 51 10.11 -6.68 4.32
CA MET A 51 11.33 -7.49 4.46
C MET A 51 11.70 -7.76 5.92
N SER A 52 11.38 -6.85 6.84
CA SER A 52 11.64 -7.02 8.27
C SER A 52 10.62 -7.92 8.98
N GLN A 53 9.43 -8.11 8.41
CA GLN A 53 8.33 -8.85 9.03
C GLN A 53 8.28 -10.32 8.57
N PRO A 54 7.84 -11.24 9.44
CA PRO A 54 7.67 -12.65 9.06
C PRO A 54 6.52 -12.81 8.07
N MET A 55 6.65 -13.78 7.16
CA MET A 55 5.62 -14.11 6.17
C MET A 55 4.31 -14.60 6.82
N LEU A 56 4.43 -15.35 7.92
CA LEU A 56 3.29 -15.79 8.72
C LEU A 56 3.04 -14.76 9.82
N LEU A 57 1.97 -13.98 9.68
CA LEU A 57 1.58 -12.96 10.65
C LEU A 57 0.75 -13.59 11.77
N GLU A 58 1.22 -13.43 13.00
CA GLU A 58 0.46 -13.77 14.21
C GLU A 58 -0.27 -12.53 14.72
N ILE A 59 -1.60 -12.51 14.60
CA ILE A 59 -2.42 -11.34 14.94
C ILE A 59 -3.25 -11.65 16.18
N ARG A 60 -3.22 -10.73 17.15
CA ARG A 60 -4.05 -10.82 18.36
C ARG A 60 -5.41 -10.14 18.12
N PRO A 61 -6.53 -10.73 18.55
CA PRO A 61 -7.82 -10.07 18.52
C PRO A 61 -7.83 -8.84 19.47
N PRO A 62 -8.66 -7.81 19.21
CA PRO A 62 -9.64 -7.69 18.14
C PRO A 62 -9.04 -7.20 16.81
N VAL A 63 -9.47 -7.78 15.68
CA VAL A 63 -9.04 -7.38 14.33
C VAL A 63 -10.24 -7.32 13.38
N ARG A 64 -10.27 -6.31 12.51
CA ARG A 64 -11.23 -6.16 11.43
C ARG A 64 -10.62 -6.76 10.16
N VAL A 65 -11.27 -7.78 9.60
CA VAL A 65 -10.81 -8.42 8.37
C VAL A 65 -11.56 -7.81 7.19
N CYS A 66 -10.80 -7.33 6.20
CA CYS A 66 -11.31 -6.74 4.97
C CYS A 66 -10.87 -7.60 3.77
N GLY A 67 -11.82 -7.90 2.88
CA GLY A 67 -11.56 -8.62 1.64
C GLY A 67 -11.13 -7.69 0.50
N ASP A 68 -11.35 -8.17 -0.71
CA ASP A 68 -10.91 -7.54 -1.96
C ASP A 68 -11.48 -6.12 -2.11
N THR A 69 -10.60 -5.17 -2.43
CA THR A 69 -11.00 -3.76 -2.62
C THR A 69 -11.12 -3.39 -4.09
N HIS A 70 -10.34 -4.03 -4.98
CA HIS A 70 -10.39 -3.80 -6.44
C HIS A 70 -10.43 -2.31 -6.84
N GLY A 71 -9.57 -1.49 -6.23
CA GLY A 71 -9.48 -0.05 -6.51
C GLY A 71 -10.73 0.79 -6.21
N GLN A 72 -11.66 0.28 -5.39
CA GLN A 72 -12.82 1.02 -4.87
C GLN A 72 -12.45 1.92 -3.68
N TYR A 73 -11.67 2.96 -3.95
CA TYR A 73 -11.14 3.87 -2.94
C TYR A 73 -12.20 4.47 -1.99
N TYR A 74 -13.34 4.89 -2.54
CA TYR A 74 -14.41 5.54 -1.75
C TYR A 74 -15.12 4.57 -0.82
N ASP A 75 -15.24 3.30 -1.22
CA ASP A 75 -15.84 2.27 -0.37
C ASP A 75 -14.88 1.90 0.76
N LEU A 76 -13.57 1.88 0.49
CA LEU A 76 -12.54 1.75 1.52
C LEU A 76 -12.62 2.88 2.56
N LEU A 77 -12.78 4.14 2.13
CA LEU A 77 -12.97 5.27 3.05
C LEU A 77 -14.21 5.10 3.93
N ARG A 78 -15.32 4.65 3.36
CA ARG A 78 -16.56 4.37 4.10
C ARG A 78 -16.39 3.24 5.11
N ILE A 79 -15.59 2.21 4.79
CA ILE A 79 -15.25 1.13 5.74
C ILE A 79 -14.50 1.72 6.93
N TYR A 80 -13.52 2.61 6.72
CA TYR A 80 -12.82 3.27 7.81
C TYR A 80 -13.71 4.19 8.64
N GLU A 81 -14.65 4.91 8.01
CA GLU A 81 -15.62 5.74 8.73
C GLU A 81 -16.56 4.92 9.63
N LYS A 82 -17.03 3.76 9.14
CA LYS A 82 -17.94 2.88 9.90
C LYS A 82 -17.22 2.04 10.96
N CYS A 83 -16.06 1.50 10.63
CA CYS A 83 -15.32 0.57 11.49
C CYS A 83 -14.28 1.27 12.38
N GLY A 84 -14.03 2.57 12.17
CA GLY A 84 -13.07 3.39 12.89
C GLY A 84 -11.69 3.42 12.23
N PHE A 85 -11.06 4.60 12.18
CA PHE A 85 -9.73 4.75 11.59
C PHE A 85 -8.63 4.09 12.45
N PRO A 86 -7.53 3.60 11.85
CA PRO A 86 -6.33 3.24 12.61
C PRO A 86 -5.83 4.46 13.41
N PRO A 87 -5.40 4.31 14.68
CA PRO A 87 -5.08 3.07 15.40
C PRO A 87 -6.24 2.50 16.24
N TYR A 88 -7.43 3.12 16.24
CA TYR A 88 -8.55 2.70 17.09
C TYR A 88 -9.06 1.29 16.77
N SER A 89 -8.89 0.86 15.52
CA SER A 89 -9.22 -0.48 15.05
C SER A 89 -8.01 -1.10 14.35
N ASN A 90 -7.73 -2.36 14.66
CA ASN A 90 -6.73 -3.15 13.93
C ASN A 90 -7.34 -3.67 12.63
N TYR A 91 -6.58 -3.65 11.54
CA TYR A 91 -7.05 -4.08 10.22
C TYR A 91 -6.16 -5.19 9.65
N LEU A 92 -6.82 -6.18 9.05
CA LEU A 92 -6.20 -7.22 8.23
C LEU A 92 -6.86 -7.22 6.86
N PHE A 93 -6.11 -6.87 5.82
CA PHE A 93 -6.57 -7.00 4.45
C PHE A 93 -6.05 -8.29 3.80
N LEU A 94 -6.91 -8.94 3.03
CA LEU A 94 -6.63 -10.26 2.45
C LEU A 94 -6.00 -10.23 1.04
N GLY A 95 -5.87 -9.05 0.42
CA GLY A 95 -5.30 -8.90 -0.92
C GLY A 95 -6.27 -8.29 -1.94
N ASP A 96 -5.92 -8.41 -3.23
CA ASP A 96 -6.68 -7.92 -4.38
C ASP A 96 -7.03 -6.43 -4.29
N TYR A 97 -5.99 -5.63 -4.03
CA TYR A 97 -6.08 -4.17 -3.92
C TYR A 97 -6.22 -3.49 -5.28
N VAL A 98 -5.56 -4.05 -6.30
CA VAL A 98 -5.37 -3.47 -7.63
C VAL A 98 -5.97 -4.37 -8.69
N ASP A 99 -7.17 -4.05 -9.14
CA ASP A 99 -7.77 -4.45 -10.42
C ASP A 99 -9.11 -3.74 -10.59
N ARG A 100 -9.60 -3.54 -11.82
CA ARG A 100 -10.96 -3.06 -12.19
C ARG A 100 -11.38 -1.66 -11.73
N GLY A 101 -10.77 -1.08 -10.69
CA GLY A 101 -11.11 0.21 -10.13
C GLY A 101 -10.33 1.38 -10.71
N LYS A 102 -11.02 2.52 -10.90
CA LYS A 102 -10.45 3.78 -11.42
C LYS A 102 -9.49 4.49 -10.46
N HIS A 103 -9.52 4.11 -9.18
CA HIS A 103 -8.73 4.74 -8.11
C HIS A 103 -7.80 3.73 -7.40
N SER A 104 -7.25 2.79 -8.18
CA SER A 104 -6.39 1.72 -7.66
C SER A 104 -5.10 2.26 -7.05
N VAL A 105 -4.54 3.34 -7.59
CA VAL A 105 -3.31 3.97 -7.09
C VAL A 105 -3.56 4.60 -5.72
N GLU A 106 -4.61 5.38 -5.56
CA GLU A 106 -4.97 6.01 -4.28
C GLU A 106 -5.27 4.95 -3.22
N THR A 107 -5.93 3.86 -3.61
CA THR A 107 -6.26 2.73 -2.73
C THR A 107 -5.02 2.06 -2.17
N ILE A 108 -4.03 1.73 -3.01
CA ILE A 108 -2.81 1.05 -2.54
C ILE A 108 -1.90 1.99 -1.75
N ILE A 109 -1.76 3.26 -2.18
CA ILE A 109 -0.91 4.23 -1.49
C ILE A 109 -1.45 4.54 -0.09
N LEU A 110 -2.77 4.68 0.07
CA LEU A 110 -3.37 4.89 1.39
C LEU A 110 -3.05 3.73 2.34
N GLN A 111 -3.21 2.50 1.88
CA GLN A 111 -2.93 1.29 2.67
C GLN A 111 -1.45 1.18 3.05
N PHE A 112 -0.55 1.51 2.12
CA PHE A 112 0.89 1.56 2.37
C PHE A 112 1.28 2.63 3.38
N CYS A 113 0.70 3.83 3.29
CA CYS A 113 0.94 4.86 4.28
C CYS A 113 0.47 4.41 5.68
N TYR A 114 -0.71 3.78 5.79
CA TYR A 114 -1.16 3.20 7.05
C TYR A 114 -0.26 2.08 7.56
N LYS A 115 0.29 1.24 6.67
CA LYS A 115 1.26 0.20 7.04
C LYS A 115 2.56 0.79 7.59
N ILE A 116 3.04 1.91 7.03
CA ILE A 116 4.23 2.60 7.54
C ILE A 116 3.96 3.21 8.91
N VAL A 117 2.84 3.92 9.06
CA VAL A 117 2.51 4.65 10.29
C VAL A 117 2.12 3.69 11.43
N TYR A 118 1.40 2.62 11.11
CA TYR A 118 0.83 1.67 12.09
C TYR A 118 1.27 0.23 11.81
N ARG A 119 2.58 -0.02 11.92
CA ARG A 119 3.21 -1.32 11.61
C ARG A 119 2.61 -2.52 12.37
N GLU A 120 2.18 -2.29 13.61
CA GLU A 120 1.67 -3.30 14.55
C GLU A 120 0.13 -3.42 14.55
N ASN A 121 -0.59 -2.45 13.99
CA ASN A 121 -2.07 -2.44 13.99
C ASN A 121 -2.66 -2.65 12.59
N PHE A 122 -1.85 -2.51 11.54
CA PHE A 122 -2.28 -2.59 10.15
C PHE A 122 -1.52 -3.69 9.41
N PHE A 123 -2.25 -4.68 8.91
CA PHE A 123 -1.71 -5.87 8.25
C PHE A 123 -2.26 -5.99 6.84
N LEU A 124 -1.37 -6.27 5.90
CA LEU A 124 -1.68 -6.44 4.48
C LEU A 124 -1.17 -7.81 4.03
N LEU A 125 -2.06 -8.64 3.49
CA LEU A 125 -1.70 -9.88 2.83
C LEU A 125 -1.65 -9.69 1.32
N ARG A 126 -0.96 -10.62 0.65
CA ARG A 126 -0.85 -10.65 -0.81
C ARG A 126 -1.98 -11.51 -1.38
N GLY A 127 -2.76 -10.93 -2.29
CA GLY A 127 -3.75 -11.62 -3.10
C GLY A 127 -3.17 -12.09 -4.44
N ASN A 128 -4.05 -12.51 -5.33
CA ASN A 128 -3.67 -13.08 -6.61
C ASN A 128 -3.35 -11.99 -7.65
N HIS A 129 -3.94 -10.81 -7.49
CA HIS A 129 -3.76 -9.68 -8.41
C HIS A 129 -2.46 -8.89 -8.19
N GLU A 130 -1.75 -9.10 -7.09
CA GLU A 130 -0.43 -8.51 -6.82
C GLU A 130 0.74 -9.25 -7.48
N CYS A 131 0.49 -10.15 -8.45
CA CYS A 131 1.54 -10.81 -9.22
C CYS A 131 1.98 -9.99 -10.45
N ALA A 132 3.29 -10.04 -10.75
CA ALA A 132 3.99 -9.19 -11.74
C ALA A 132 3.39 -9.21 -13.16
N SER A 133 2.59 -10.23 -13.49
CA SER A 133 1.90 -10.36 -14.77
C SER A 133 0.77 -9.33 -14.97
N ILE A 134 0.17 -8.82 -13.88
CA ILE A 134 -1.03 -7.97 -13.92
C ILE A 134 -0.69 -6.51 -13.58
N ASN A 135 0.21 -6.24 -12.63
CA ASN A 135 0.48 -4.90 -12.11
C ASN A 135 1.64 -4.16 -12.83
N ARG A 136 1.61 -4.08 -14.17
CA ARG A 136 2.68 -3.44 -14.98
C ARG A 136 2.97 -1.99 -14.58
N CYS A 137 1.98 -1.22 -14.14
CA CYS A 137 2.17 0.18 -13.76
C CYS A 137 2.96 0.34 -12.46
N MET A 138 2.75 -0.54 -11.49
CA MET A 138 3.41 -0.47 -10.19
C MET A 138 4.79 -1.14 -10.23
N ALA A 139 4.91 -2.25 -10.97
CA ALA A 139 6.18 -2.90 -11.25
C ALA A 139 7.14 -1.97 -12.03
N PHE A 140 6.62 -1.16 -12.97
CA PHE A 140 7.43 -0.19 -13.71
C PHE A 140 8.01 0.91 -12.79
N LEU A 141 7.21 1.41 -11.85
CA LEU A 141 7.63 2.45 -10.91
C LEU A 141 8.67 1.93 -9.89
N MET A 142 8.53 0.67 -9.45
CA MET A 142 9.53 -0.05 -8.64
C MET A 142 10.81 -0.38 -9.42
N MET A 143 10.70 -0.77 -10.71
CA MET A 143 11.85 -1.12 -11.55
C MET A 143 12.78 0.06 -11.83
N SER A 144 12.26 1.28 -11.85
CA SER A 144 13.05 2.47 -12.16
C SER A 144 13.97 2.95 -11.03
N SER A 145 13.88 2.35 -9.83
CA SER A 145 14.67 2.71 -8.64
C SER A 145 15.83 1.74 -8.33
N GLY A 146 16.11 0.74 -9.19
CA GLY A 146 17.21 -0.19 -8.92
C GLY A 146 17.51 -1.19 -10.02
N GLY A 147 18.43 -0.84 -10.92
CA GLY A 147 19.50 -1.73 -11.40
C GLY A 147 19.16 -3.13 -11.94
N ILE A 148 18.15 -3.30 -12.79
CA ILE A 148 18.10 -4.45 -13.70
C ILE A 148 18.14 -3.93 -15.13
N THR A 149 19.36 -3.68 -15.61
CA THR A 149 19.61 -3.38 -17.01
C THR A 149 19.37 -4.63 -17.86
N SER A 150 18.47 -4.47 -18.84
CA SER A 150 18.60 -5.05 -20.18
C SER A 150 18.75 -6.57 -20.33
N SER A 151 17.75 -7.36 -19.94
CA SER A 151 17.56 -8.68 -20.56
C SER A 151 16.11 -9.16 -20.52
N CYS A 152 15.16 -8.32 -20.96
CA CYS A 152 13.83 -8.80 -21.33
C CYS A 152 13.70 -8.81 -22.85
N SER A 153 14.51 -9.64 -23.49
CA SER A 153 14.30 -10.08 -24.87
C SER A 153 14.38 -11.60 -24.86
N ARG A 154 13.31 -12.23 -25.38
CA ARG A 154 13.14 -13.67 -25.61
C ARG A 154 12.54 -14.49 -24.45
N ARG A 155 11.22 -14.62 -24.55
CA ARG A 155 10.44 -15.87 -24.63
C ARG A 155 10.90 -17.05 -23.75
N SER A 156 9.93 -17.47 -22.93
CA SER A 156 9.70 -18.83 -22.43
C SER A 156 10.57 -19.28 -21.25
N ARG A 157 9.88 -19.76 -20.22
CA ARG A 157 10.40 -20.46 -19.03
C ARG A 157 11.19 -19.57 -18.06
N MET A 158 10.51 -19.12 -17.02
CA MET A 158 10.70 -19.65 -15.68
C MET A 158 9.89 -18.76 -14.74
N CYS A 159 8.87 -19.37 -14.14
CA CYS A 159 8.28 -18.95 -12.87
C CYS A 159 9.35 -19.10 -11.76
N SER A 160 10.45 -18.35 -11.88
CA SER A 160 11.60 -18.36 -10.96
C SER A 160 12.11 -16.95 -10.72
N THR A 161 11.26 -15.96 -10.90
CA THR A 161 11.45 -14.73 -10.17
C THR A 161 11.12 -15.04 -8.71
N ARG A 162 12.16 -14.94 -7.85
CA ARG A 162 12.03 -14.42 -6.49
C ARG A 162 11.44 -12.99 -6.56
N CYS A 163 10.24 -12.87 -7.14
CA CYS A 163 9.46 -11.66 -7.36
C CYS A 163 8.58 -11.49 -6.13
N LEU A 164 9.07 -10.76 -5.13
CA LEU A 164 8.24 -10.20 -4.06
C LEU A 164 7.26 -11.20 -3.39
N CYS A 165 7.55 -12.51 -3.42
CA CYS A 165 6.77 -13.52 -2.69
C CYS A 165 7.18 -13.58 -1.21
N ALA A 166 8.13 -12.73 -0.80
CA ALA A 166 8.60 -12.55 0.56
C ALA A 166 9.31 -11.19 0.61
N ALA A 167 8.52 -10.12 0.64
CA ALA A 167 8.86 -8.70 0.88
C ALA A 167 7.61 -7.93 0.45
#